data_AF-A0A0S8H4G1-F1
#
_entry.id   AF-A0A0S8H4G1-F1
#
_cell.length_a   1.000
_cell.length_b   1.000
_cell.length_c   1.000
_cell.angle_alpha   90.00
_cell.angle_beta   90.00
_cell.angle_gamma   90.00
#
_symmetry.space_group_name_H-M   'P 1'
#
loop_
_entity.id
_entity.type
_entity.pdbx_description
1 polymer ?
#
loop_
_entity_poly.entity_id
_entity_poly.type
_entity_poly.pdbx_seq_one_letter_code
_entity_poly.pdbx_strand_id
1 'polypeptide(L)'
;MEMVVALGVLSIVITATGSAILVAGKAIPDAGGSGARSLDAARAADQIATELHSAASVTQYSATMIELTVERGGVSHTIRYEWSGTAGGPLTRQYDGGAVVNVLEDVQDLAFTYHTKTVAGTTTQTVQSDEILLASFAGWPGIPSPSELGCSVSVDCYAAEFFTISGLPDNVSKLSITRVFLKMRQSTLGDGGTFSVGIHRTVGGGNPEPGPNPLGTPAVGSSSGFGSSFLWREFTFCDVVINNPGKEYAIVVKGSAADPVTYDAEVLRYLDTAAPANDVVALWSINSGGQWDPNKKQRDQSDFLFNVYGVYETTGTVETSSDLLESVGIRVVVGSEPSVQAETEALTLNRPELPGS
;
A
#
# COMPACT_ATOMS: atom_id res chain seq x y z
N MET A 1 47.56 -86.23 37.21
CA MET A 1 48.16 -85.06 36.51
C MET A 1 47.16 -84.37 35.59
N GLU A 2 46.24 -85.09 34.92
CA GLU A 2 45.21 -84.48 34.06
C GLU A 2 44.28 -83.49 34.78
N MET A 3 43.85 -83.76 36.03
CA MET A 3 42.91 -82.89 36.74
C MET A 3 43.51 -81.51 37.11
N VAL A 4 44.81 -81.45 37.40
CA VAL A 4 45.51 -80.21 37.76
C VAL A 4 45.73 -79.33 36.52
N VAL A 5 46.05 -79.94 35.37
CA VAL A 5 46.18 -79.23 34.10
C VAL A 5 44.82 -78.70 33.62
N ALA A 6 43.75 -79.48 33.76
CA ALA A 6 42.39 -79.05 33.44
C ALA A 6 41.93 -77.85 34.30
N LEU A 7 42.23 -77.85 35.60
CA LEU A 7 41.94 -76.73 36.50
C LEU A 7 42.73 -75.46 36.14
N GLY A 8 43.98 -75.61 35.71
CA GLY A 8 44.82 -74.49 35.26
C GLY A 8 44.31 -73.86 33.96
N VAL A 9 43.84 -74.67 33.00
CA VAL A 9 43.26 -74.14 31.75
C VAL A 9 41.91 -73.46 32.02
N LEU A 10 41.09 -74.02 32.92
CA LEU A 10 39.78 -73.45 33.25
C LEU A 10 39.90 -72.05 33.91
N SER A 11 40.87 -71.83 34.78
CA SER A 11 41.06 -70.54 35.45
C SER A 11 41.48 -69.42 34.48
N ILE A 12 42.29 -69.75 33.47
CA ILE A 12 42.70 -68.82 32.41
C ILE A 12 41.48 -68.43 31.56
N VAL A 13 40.65 -69.40 31.16
CA VAL A 13 39.46 -69.15 30.35
C VAL A 13 38.44 -68.30 31.11
N ILE A 14 38.20 -68.56 32.40
CA ILE A 14 37.29 -67.75 33.23
C ILE A 14 37.82 -66.32 33.37
N THR A 15 39.12 -66.13 33.58
CA THR A 15 39.73 -64.79 33.71
C THR A 15 39.64 -64.02 32.40
N ALA A 16 39.97 -64.65 31.27
CA ALA A 16 39.87 -64.05 29.94
C ALA A 16 38.42 -63.66 29.59
N THR A 17 37.46 -64.52 29.92
CA THR A 17 36.02 -64.24 29.70
C THR A 17 35.53 -63.10 30.59
N GLY A 18 35.98 -63.05 31.86
CA GLY A 18 35.68 -61.94 32.76
C GLY A 18 36.22 -60.59 32.27
N SER A 19 37.45 -60.56 31.74
CA SER A 19 38.02 -59.36 31.12
C SER A 19 37.27 -58.93 29.86
N ALA A 20 36.88 -59.89 28.99
CA ALA A 20 36.12 -59.59 27.80
C ALA A 20 34.72 -59.01 28.11
N ILE A 21 34.05 -59.50 29.16
CA ILE A 21 32.76 -58.97 29.62
C ILE A 21 32.91 -57.54 30.16
N LEU A 22 33.99 -57.22 30.89
CA LEU A 22 34.24 -55.86 31.37
C LEU A 22 34.53 -54.87 30.24
N VAL A 23 35.24 -55.29 29.19
CA VAL A 23 35.48 -54.47 28.00
C VAL A 23 34.20 -54.29 27.20
N ALA A 24 33.43 -55.37 26.98
CA ALA A 24 32.14 -55.30 26.32
C ALA A 24 31.14 -54.42 27.10
N GLY A 25 31.13 -54.51 28.43
CA GLY A 25 30.28 -53.69 29.30
C GLY A 25 30.63 -52.19 29.27
N LYS A 26 31.90 -51.85 29.07
CA LYS A 26 32.33 -50.45 28.83
C LYS A 26 32.06 -49.95 27.40
N ALA A 27 31.82 -50.86 26.47
CA ALA A 27 31.45 -50.54 25.09
C ALA A 27 29.93 -50.41 24.89
N ILE A 28 29.12 -50.79 25.89
CA ILE A 28 27.68 -50.52 25.88
C ILE A 28 27.50 -49.01 26.09
N PRO A 29 26.88 -48.29 25.14
CA PRO A 29 26.57 -46.88 25.32
C PRO A 29 25.76 -46.68 26.59
N ASP A 30 26.29 -45.92 27.54
CA ASP A 30 25.49 -45.42 28.67
C ASP A 30 24.48 -44.44 28.09
N ALA A 31 23.19 -44.68 28.32
CA ALA A 31 22.10 -43.83 27.86
C ALA A 31 22.19 -42.40 28.45
N GLY A 32 22.96 -42.20 29.53
CA GLY A 32 23.27 -40.88 30.09
C GLY A 32 24.68 -40.36 29.77
N GLY A 33 25.48 -41.11 29.01
CA GLY A 33 26.87 -40.75 28.70
C GLY A 33 26.98 -39.48 27.86
N SER A 34 28.13 -38.80 27.93
CA SER A 34 28.42 -37.62 27.09
C SER A 34 28.29 -37.91 25.58
N GLY A 35 28.60 -39.14 25.15
CA GLY A 35 28.41 -39.58 23.76
C GLY A 35 26.94 -39.64 23.33
N ALA A 36 26.03 -40.10 24.20
CA ALA A 36 24.60 -40.11 23.91
C ALA A 36 24.05 -38.68 23.80
N ARG A 37 24.42 -37.81 24.75
CA ARG A 37 24.03 -36.39 24.74
C ARG A 37 24.55 -35.63 23.52
N SER A 38 25.77 -35.90 23.09
CA SER A 38 26.34 -35.31 21.86
C SER A 38 25.57 -35.75 20.62
N LEU A 39 25.16 -37.02 20.55
CA LEU A 39 24.35 -37.53 19.45
C LEU A 39 22.94 -36.89 19.43
N ASP A 40 22.32 -36.71 20.60
CA ASP A 40 21.00 -36.08 20.69
C ASP A 40 21.07 -34.58 20.33
N ALA A 41 22.12 -33.88 20.77
CA ALA A 41 22.40 -32.50 20.34
C ALA A 41 22.53 -32.39 18.82
N ALA A 42 23.29 -33.30 18.21
CA ALA A 42 23.47 -33.35 16.75
C ALA A 42 22.14 -33.64 16.02
N ARG A 43 21.30 -34.54 16.53
CA ARG A 43 19.98 -34.83 15.95
C ARG A 43 19.04 -33.63 16.03
N ALA A 44 19.01 -32.92 17.15
CA ALA A 44 18.19 -31.72 17.29
C ALA A 44 18.65 -30.62 16.32
N ALA A 45 19.97 -30.40 16.22
CA ALA A 45 20.55 -29.45 15.28
C ALA A 45 20.26 -29.81 13.81
N ASP A 46 20.39 -31.08 13.44
CA ASP A 46 20.09 -31.61 12.10
C ASP A 46 18.60 -31.48 11.75
N GLN A 47 17.72 -31.71 12.71
CA GLN A 47 16.27 -31.51 12.54
C GLN A 47 15.97 -30.04 12.23
N ILE A 48 16.50 -29.10 13.01
CA ILE A 48 16.31 -27.67 12.79
C ILE A 48 16.87 -27.26 11.43
N ALA A 49 18.08 -27.73 11.10
CA ALA A 49 18.71 -27.44 9.82
C ALA A 49 17.89 -27.95 8.62
N THR A 50 17.33 -29.16 8.72
CA THR A 50 16.45 -29.74 7.69
C THR A 50 15.18 -28.91 7.49
N GLU A 51 14.58 -28.43 8.58
CA GLU A 51 13.37 -27.60 8.48
C GLU A 51 13.69 -26.21 7.91
N LEU A 52 14.79 -25.60 8.33
CA LEU A 52 15.31 -24.34 7.78
C LEU A 52 15.64 -24.41 6.29
N HIS A 53 16.18 -25.54 5.84
CA HIS A 53 16.48 -25.76 4.44
C HIS A 53 15.24 -25.59 3.55
N SER A 54 14.08 -26.01 4.07
CA SER A 54 12.77 -25.93 3.41
C SER A 54 11.91 -24.73 3.83
N ALA A 55 12.44 -23.80 4.63
CA ALA A 55 11.68 -22.66 5.14
C ALA A 55 11.23 -21.76 3.98
N ALA A 56 9.94 -21.42 3.95
CA ALA A 56 9.32 -20.50 3.02
C ALA A 56 9.31 -19.05 3.57
N SER A 57 9.18 -18.89 4.88
CA SER A 57 9.25 -17.59 5.57
C SER A 57 9.79 -17.75 7.00
N VAL A 58 10.32 -16.66 7.57
CA VAL A 58 10.69 -16.54 8.98
C VAL A 58 9.88 -15.40 9.57
N THR A 59 9.12 -15.65 10.65
CA THR A 59 8.19 -14.67 11.23
C THR A 59 8.72 -14.04 12.50
N GLN A 60 9.53 -14.76 13.26
CA GLN A 60 10.20 -14.27 14.46
C GLN A 60 11.58 -14.92 14.58
N TYR A 61 12.55 -14.16 15.07
CA TYR A 61 13.91 -14.66 15.26
C TYR A 61 14.61 -13.91 16.38
N SER A 62 15.48 -14.62 17.09
CA SER A 62 16.40 -14.09 18.10
C SER A 62 17.62 -15.01 18.21
N ALA A 63 18.55 -14.71 19.11
CA ALA A 63 19.69 -15.59 19.36
C ALA A 63 19.29 -16.98 19.90
N THR A 64 18.11 -17.14 20.52
CA THR A 64 17.68 -18.39 21.17
C THR A 64 16.31 -18.89 20.70
N MET A 65 15.71 -18.24 19.70
CA MET A 65 14.41 -18.61 19.15
C MET A 65 14.37 -18.36 17.65
N ILE A 66 13.71 -19.25 16.93
CA ILE A 66 13.40 -19.08 15.51
C ILE A 66 12.01 -19.65 15.22
N GLU A 67 11.18 -18.87 14.53
CA GLU A 67 9.86 -19.26 14.06
C GLU A 67 9.81 -19.14 12.55
N LEU A 68 9.49 -20.25 11.89
CA LEU A 68 9.52 -20.39 10.44
C LEU A 68 8.26 -21.07 9.93
N THR A 69 7.94 -20.83 8.66
CA THR A 69 6.89 -21.55 7.95
C THR A 69 7.50 -22.44 6.88
N VAL A 70 7.05 -23.69 6.77
CA VAL A 70 7.43 -24.64 5.71
C VAL A 70 6.21 -25.04 4.88
N GLU A 71 6.42 -25.26 3.60
CA GLU A 71 5.37 -25.78 2.69
C GLU A 71 5.51 -27.30 2.54
N ARG A 72 4.47 -28.06 2.91
CA ARG A 72 4.46 -29.51 2.76
C ARG A 72 3.14 -29.96 2.14
N GLY A 73 3.20 -30.50 0.92
CA GLY A 73 2.00 -30.95 0.21
C GLY A 73 1.01 -29.83 -0.13
N GLY A 74 1.50 -28.58 -0.27
CA GLY A 74 0.67 -27.40 -0.56
C GLY A 74 -0.04 -26.81 0.66
N VAL A 75 0.33 -27.24 1.88
CA VAL A 75 -0.13 -26.65 3.13
C VAL A 75 1.06 -26.04 3.87
N SER A 76 0.88 -24.80 4.30
CA SER A 76 1.82 -24.07 5.14
C SER A 76 1.76 -24.58 6.58
N HIS A 77 2.92 -24.84 7.18
CA HIS A 77 3.05 -25.24 8.57
C HIS A 77 4.01 -24.32 9.32
N THR A 78 3.62 -23.85 10.49
CA THR A 78 4.44 -23.00 11.35
C THR A 78 5.19 -23.85 12.37
N ILE A 79 6.49 -23.64 12.47
CA ILE A 79 7.35 -24.36 13.40
C ILE A 79 8.16 -23.35 14.20
N ARG A 80 8.09 -23.48 15.53
CA ARG A 80 8.82 -22.62 16.47
C ARG A 80 9.80 -23.47 17.26
N TYR A 81 11.07 -23.07 17.23
CA TYR A 81 12.10 -23.58 18.13
C TYR A 81 12.46 -22.50 19.13
N GLU A 82 12.49 -22.84 20.42
CA GLU A 82 12.76 -21.87 21.47
C GLU A 82 13.46 -22.51 22.67
N TRP A 83 14.51 -21.82 23.13
CA TRP A 83 15.15 -22.04 24.42
C TRP A 83 15.06 -20.77 25.26
N SER A 84 14.73 -20.94 26.54
CA SER A 84 14.44 -19.83 27.45
C SER A 84 15.66 -18.99 27.83
N GLY A 85 16.88 -19.40 27.43
CA GLY A 85 18.13 -18.79 27.90
C GLY A 85 18.60 -19.29 29.27
N THR A 86 17.84 -20.18 29.91
CA THR A 86 18.20 -20.73 31.23
C THR A 86 18.98 -22.02 31.08
N ALA A 87 20.22 -22.03 31.55
CA ALA A 87 21.09 -23.21 31.56
C ALA A 87 20.42 -24.40 32.28
N GLY A 88 20.47 -25.57 31.64
CA GLY A 88 19.78 -26.79 32.06
C GLY A 88 18.30 -26.88 31.61
N GLY A 89 17.74 -25.80 31.04
CA GLY A 89 16.40 -25.82 30.46
C GLY A 89 16.35 -26.57 29.12
N PRO A 90 15.18 -27.06 28.69
CA PRO A 90 15.04 -27.74 27.41
C PRO A 90 14.98 -26.78 26.22
N LEU A 91 15.49 -27.21 25.08
CA LEU A 91 15.10 -26.66 23.78
C LEU A 91 13.77 -27.30 23.38
N THR A 92 12.81 -26.45 23.07
CA THR A 92 11.45 -26.86 22.75
C THR A 92 11.13 -26.64 21.29
N ARG A 93 10.20 -27.46 20.77
CA ARG A 93 9.62 -27.34 19.44
C ARG A 93 8.10 -27.28 19.54
N GLN A 94 7.49 -26.35 18.81
CA GLN A 94 6.05 -26.25 18.66
C GLN A 94 5.68 -26.30 17.18
N TYR A 95 4.68 -27.10 16.83
CA TYR A 95 4.21 -27.30 15.45
C TYR A 95 2.77 -26.84 15.33
N ASP A 96 2.49 -25.92 14.41
CA ASP A 96 1.17 -25.33 14.14
C ASP A 96 0.42 -24.85 15.39
N GLY A 97 1.15 -24.23 16.33
CA GLY A 97 0.59 -23.77 17.61
C GLY A 97 0.14 -24.90 18.55
N GLY A 98 0.47 -26.15 18.24
CA GLY A 98 0.14 -27.33 19.02
C GLY A 98 0.88 -27.42 20.36
N ALA A 99 0.90 -28.61 20.96
CA ALA A 99 1.61 -28.85 22.20
C ALA A 99 3.12 -28.63 22.03
N VAL A 100 3.74 -27.99 23.03
CA VAL A 100 5.19 -27.80 23.09
C VAL A 100 5.85 -29.13 23.46
N VAL A 101 6.83 -29.55 22.67
CA VAL A 101 7.58 -30.80 22.86
C VAL A 101 9.06 -30.48 23.08
N ASN A 102 9.66 -31.07 24.11
CA ASN A 102 11.10 -30.96 24.32
C ASN A 102 11.82 -31.81 23.25
N VAL A 103 12.69 -31.17 22.47
CA VAL A 103 13.50 -31.85 21.44
C VAL A 103 14.92 -32.14 21.94
N LEU A 104 15.37 -31.39 22.95
CA LEU A 104 16.66 -31.59 23.59
C LEU A 104 16.59 -31.10 25.04
N GLU A 105 16.93 -31.98 25.98
CA GLU A 105 16.96 -31.67 27.42
C GLU A 105 18.32 -31.11 27.83
N ASP A 106 18.39 -30.48 29.02
CA ASP A 106 19.64 -30.08 29.67
C ASP A 106 20.54 -29.17 28.81
N VAL A 107 19.93 -28.26 28.04
CA VAL A 107 20.64 -27.29 27.19
C VAL A 107 21.29 -26.23 28.07
N GLN A 108 22.60 -26.08 27.96
CA GLN A 108 23.37 -25.08 28.69
C GLN A 108 23.52 -23.76 27.91
N ASP A 109 23.60 -23.86 26.59
CA ASP A 109 23.79 -22.74 25.69
C ASP A 109 23.20 -23.06 24.31
N LEU A 110 22.51 -22.08 23.71
CA LEU A 110 21.98 -22.15 22.34
C LEU A 110 22.21 -20.80 21.67
N ALA A 111 22.74 -20.83 20.45
CA ALA A 111 22.91 -19.64 19.63
C ALA A 111 22.49 -19.91 18.18
N PHE A 112 21.60 -19.05 17.67
CA PHE A 112 21.32 -18.88 16.25
C PHE A 112 22.09 -17.67 15.71
N THR A 113 22.87 -17.88 14.66
CA THR A 113 23.60 -16.83 13.93
C THR A 113 23.02 -16.69 12.54
N TYR A 114 22.47 -15.53 12.21
CA TYR A 114 21.78 -15.28 10.94
C TYR A 114 22.72 -14.62 9.94
N HIS A 115 22.89 -15.24 8.77
CA HIS A 115 23.64 -14.66 7.66
C HIS A 115 22.65 -14.17 6.62
N THR A 116 22.62 -12.86 6.38
CA THR A 116 21.66 -12.22 5.47
C THR A 116 22.35 -11.60 4.26
N LYS A 117 21.57 -11.44 3.19
CA LYS A 117 21.94 -10.68 2.00
C LYS A 117 20.88 -9.65 1.70
N THR A 118 21.26 -8.38 1.79
CA THR A 118 20.41 -7.27 1.35
C THR A 118 20.28 -7.28 -0.17
N VAL A 119 19.04 -7.33 -0.65
CA VAL A 119 18.72 -7.23 -2.07
C VAL A 119 17.95 -5.94 -2.31
N ALA A 120 18.47 -5.12 -3.23
CA ALA A 120 17.73 -3.97 -3.73
C ALA A 120 16.57 -4.44 -4.61
N GLY A 121 15.39 -3.94 -4.30
CA GLY A 121 14.15 -4.15 -5.04
C GLY A 121 13.52 -2.81 -5.38
N THR A 122 12.43 -2.88 -6.13
CA THR A 122 11.57 -1.73 -6.37
C THR A 122 10.13 -2.13 -6.16
N THR A 123 9.37 -1.29 -5.47
CA THR A 123 7.94 -1.49 -5.29
C THR A 123 7.17 -0.31 -5.87
N THR A 124 5.97 -0.58 -6.37
CA THR A 124 5.07 0.47 -6.82
C THR A 124 4.31 1.02 -5.62
N GLN A 125 4.53 2.29 -5.30
CA GLN A 125 3.77 2.99 -4.27
C GLN A 125 2.79 3.94 -4.94
N THR A 126 1.56 3.97 -4.41
CA THR A 126 0.57 4.99 -4.77
C THR A 126 0.44 5.94 -3.59
N VAL A 127 0.61 7.23 -3.86
CA VAL A 127 0.51 8.30 -2.86
C VAL A 127 -0.59 9.25 -3.28
N GLN A 128 -1.55 9.48 -2.39
CA GLN A 128 -2.59 10.49 -2.57
C GLN A 128 -2.11 11.83 -2.00
N SER A 129 -2.36 12.92 -2.71
CA SER A 129 -2.09 14.27 -2.24
C SER A 129 -3.11 14.73 -1.20
N ASP A 130 -2.77 15.79 -0.49
CA ASP A 130 -3.78 16.66 0.15
C ASP A 130 -4.65 17.35 -0.91
N GLU A 131 -5.77 17.95 -0.48
CA GLU A 131 -6.59 18.74 -1.38
C GLU A 131 -5.88 20.04 -1.77
N ILE A 132 -5.77 20.29 -3.08
CA ILE A 132 -5.10 21.44 -3.65
C ILE A 132 -6.03 22.23 -4.58
N LEU A 133 -5.68 23.49 -4.84
CA LEU A 133 -6.30 24.29 -5.91
C LEU A 133 -5.76 23.80 -7.25
N LEU A 134 -6.66 23.27 -8.09
CA LEU A 134 -6.32 22.71 -9.40
C LEU A 134 -6.38 23.75 -10.52
N ALA A 135 -7.36 24.66 -10.46
CA ALA A 135 -7.54 25.74 -11.42
C ALA A 135 -8.35 26.87 -10.78
N SER A 136 -8.14 28.10 -11.25
CA SER A 136 -8.91 29.27 -10.81
C SER A 136 -8.87 30.39 -11.83
N PHE A 137 -9.92 31.19 -11.86
CA PHE A 137 -9.93 32.48 -12.53
C PHE A 137 -10.55 33.55 -11.62
N ALA A 138 -9.81 34.65 -11.42
CA ALA A 138 -10.22 35.76 -10.57
C ALA A 138 -10.32 37.11 -11.33
N GLY A 139 -9.96 37.13 -12.61
CA GLY A 139 -9.89 38.32 -13.44
C GLY A 139 -8.61 38.40 -14.27
N TRP A 140 -8.56 39.35 -15.20
CA TRP A 140 -7.41 39.55 -16.08
C TRP A 140 -6.39 40.53 -15.51
N PRO A 141 -5.08 40.23 -15.58
CA PRO A 141 -4.04 41.19 -15.25
C PRO A 141 -4.18 42.47 -16.10
N GLY A 142 -4.16 43.63 -15.45
CA GLY A 142 -4.24 44.93 -16.13
C GLY A 142 -5.66 45.41 -16.47
N ILE A 143 -6.70 44.64 -16.16
CA ILE A 143 -8.11 45.04 -16.33
C ILE A 143 -8.76 45.13 -14.94
N PRO A 144 -8.73 46.31 -14.29
CA PRO A 144 -9.16 46.44 -12.90
C PRO A 144 -10.68 46.44 -12.72
N SER A 145 -11.45 46.67 -13.78
CA SER A 145 -12.91 46.80 -13.72
C SER A 145 -13.57 46.29 -15.00
N PRO A 146 -13.51 44.96 -15.24
CA PRO A 146 -14.21 44.36 -16.36
C PRO A 146 -15.73 44.54 -16.19
N SER A 147 -16.48 44.46 -17.29
CA SER A 147 -17.93 44.55 -17.21
C SER A 147 -18.49 43.30 -16.54
N GLU A 148 -19.21 43.49 -15.43
CA GLU A 148 -19.87 42.41 -14.70
C GLU A 148 -21.27 42.15 -15.30
N LEU A 149 -21.46 40.96 -15.85
CA LEU A 149 -22.73 40.53 -16.45
C LEU A 149 -23.19 39.21 -15.84
N GLY A 150 -24.50 39.01 -15.75
CA GLY A 150 -25.08 37.72 -15.37
C GLY A 150 -25.28 36.83 -16.59
N CYS A 151 -24.76 35.60 -16.54
CA CYS A 151 -25.13 34.55 -17.47
C CYS A 151 -26.27 33.73 -16.86
N SER A 152 -27.49 33.93 -17.38
CA SER A 152 -28.69 33.26 -16.85
C SER A 152 -28.73 31.79 -17.25
N VAL A 153 -29.19 30.92 -16.34
CA VAL A 153 -29.35 29.48 -16.59
C VAL A 153 -30.81 29.02 -16.48
N SER A 154 -31.22 28.15 -17.40
CA SER A 154 -32.55 27.51 -17.48
C SER A 154 -32.41 26.12 -18.11
N VAL A 155 -33.51 25.47 -18.49
CA VAL A 155 -33.46 24.19 -19.23
C VAL A 155 -32.79 24.32 -20.60
N ASP A 156 -32.93 25.48 -21.25
CA ASP A 156 -32.37 25.77 -22.58
C ASP A 156 -31.08 26.60 -22.52
N CYS A 157 -30.92 27.40 -21.45
CA CYS A 157 -29.76 28.26 -21.27
C CYS A 157 -28.74 27.63 -20.33
N TYR A 158 -27.56 27.29 -20.84
CA TYR A 158 -26.46 26.74 -20.04
C TYR A 158 -25.32 27.74 -19.95
N ALA A 159 -24.62 27.74 -18.82
CA ALA A 159 -23.34 28.40 -18.67
C ALA A 159 -22.25 27.32 -18.55
N ALA A 160 -21.11 27.50 -19.19
CA ALA A 160 -19.96 26.63 -19.02
C ALA A 160 -18.66 27.41 -18.93
N GLU A 161 -17.75 26.99 -18.06
CA GLU A 161 -16.39 27.52 -17.97
C GLU A 161 -15.41 26.43 -18.39
N PHE A 162 -14.70 26.64 -19.49
CA PHE A 162 -13.54 25.83 -19.82
C PHE A 162 -12.36 26.20 -18.92
N PHE A 163 -11.62 25.20 -18.47
CA PHE A 163 -10.38 25.42 -17.75
C PHE A 163 -9.36 24.34 -18.02
N THR A 164 -8.09 24.68 -17.83
CA THR A 164 -7.01 23.71 -17.81
C THR A 164 -6.44 23.50 -16.42
N ILE A 165 -6.03 22.28 -16.13
CA ILE A 165 -5.29 21.95 -14.90
C ILE A 165 -3.81 21.92 -15.25
N SER A 166 -3.04 22.78 -14.59
CA SER A 166 -1.59 22.90 -14.75
C SER A 166 -0.87 22.63 -13.43
N GLY A 167 0.41 22.25 -13.50
CA GLY A 167 1.24 22.02 -12.30
C GLY A 167 1.07 20.68 -11.60
N LEU A 168 0.29 19.74 -12.16
CA LEU A 168 0.27 18.35 -11.68
C LEU A 168 1.59 17.63 -12.03
N PRO A 169 2.09 16.71 -11.18
CA PRO A 169 3.20 15.83 -11.53
C PRO A 169 2.91 14.99 -12.77
N ASP A 170 3.95 14.65 -13.54
CA ASP A 170 3.80 13.85 -14.78
C ASP A 170 3.30 12.42 -14.55
N ASN A 171 3.44 11.90 -13.31
CA ASN A 171 3.06 10.53 -12.93
C ASN A 171 1.72 10.43 -12.20
N VAL A 172 0.83 11.42 -12.38
CA VAL A 172 -0.54 11.35 -11.86
C VAL A 172 -1.33 10.29 -12.60
N SER A 173 -1.80 9.28 -11.87
CA SER A 173 -2.61 8.17 -12.41
C SER A 173 -4.11 8.41 -12.24
N LYS A 174 -4.49 9.17 -11.21
CA LYS A 174 -5.89 9.47 -10.88
C LYS A 174 -6.04 10.88 -10.32
N LEU A 175 -7.12 11.55 -10.70
CA LEU A 175 -7.50 12.87 -10.21
C LEU A 175 -8.95 12.81 -9.73
N SER A 176 -9.22 13.39 -8.57
CA SER A 176 -10.58 13.54 -8.03
C SER A 176 -10.86 15.02 -7.81
N ILE A 177 -11.86 15.57 -8.49
CA ILE A 177 -12.33 16.93 -8.22
C ILE A 177 -13.30 16.85 -7.05
N THR A 178 -13.01 17.59 -5.98
CA THR A 178 -13.75 17.50 -4.71
C THR A 178 -14.72 18.64 -4.53
N ARG A 179 -14.39 19.84 -5.06
CA ARG A 179 -15.28 21.01 -4.96
C ARG A 179 -14.98 22.07 -6.01
N VAL A 180 -16.03 22.82 -6.33
CA VAL A 180 -16.00 23.99 -7.20
C VAL A 180 -16.64 25.17 -6.48
N PHE A 181 -16.01 26.34 -6.60
CA PHE A 181 -16.60 27.61 -6.23
C PHE A 181 -16.95 28.40 -7.48
N LEU A 182 -18.15 28.96 -7.52
CA LEU A 182 -18.60 29.90 -8.56
C LEU A 182 -19.19 31.15 -7.92
N LYS A 183 -19.01 32.32 -8.53
CA LYS A 183 -19.79 33.51 -8.15
C LYS A 183 -21.17 33.48 -8.81
N MET A 184 -22.21 33.35 -8.00
CA MET A 184 -23.59 33.21 -8.47
C MET A 184 -24.55 34.09 -7.67
N ARG A 185 -25.71 34.39 -8.26
CA ARG A 185 -26.84 35.07 -7.61
C ARG A 185 -28.18 34.51 -8.08
N GLN A 186 -29.27 34.93 -7.45
CA GLN A 186 -30.62 34.65 -7.95
C GLN A 186 -30.85 35.39 -9.27
N SER A 187 -31.56 34.79 -10.23
CA SER A 187 -31.88 35.50 -11.47
C SER A 187 -32.71 36.76 -11.19
N THR A 188 -32.48 37.80 -11.98
CA THR A 188 -33.28 39.03 -11.94
C THR A 188 -34.63 38.92 -12.65
N LEU A 189 -34.84 37.83 -13.41
CA LEU A 189 -36.02 37.61 -14.25
C LEU A 189 -36.87 36.40 -13.78
N GLY A 190 -36.73 35.97 -12.53
CA GLY A 190 -37.50 34.85 -11.98
C GLY A 190 -37.41 34.73 -10.45
N ASP A 191 -38.23 33.86 -9.87
CA ASP A 191 -38.28 33.61 -8.41
C ASP A 191 -37.16 32.69 -7.92
N GLY A 192 -36.15 32.43 -8.75
CA GLY A 192 -35.15 31.41 -8.53
C GLY A 192 -35.67 29.99 -8.81
N GLY A 193 -34.83 28.99 -8.58
CA GLY A 193 -35.15 27.60 -8.84
C GLY A 193 -33.97 26.68 -8.58
N THR A 194 -34.08 25.44 -9.06
CA THR A 194 -33.03 24.44 -8.91
C THR A 194 -32.09 24.47 -10.10
N PHE A 195 -30.83 24.16 -9.86
CA PHE A 195 -29.84 24.05 -10.91
C PHE A 195 -28.83 22.97 -10.55
N SER A 196 -28.06 22.53 -11.54
CA SER A 196 -26.99 21.56 -11.35
C SER A 196 -25.66 22.12 -11.82
N VAL A 197 -24.58 21.74 -11.14
CA VAL A 197 -23.19 22.04 -11.49
C VAL A 197 -22.47 20.73 -11.71
N GLY A 198 -22.02 20.48 -12.93
CA GLY A 198 -21.30 19.27 -13.31
C GLY A 198 -19.90 19.59 -13.82
N ILE A 199 -18.97 18.65 -13.66
CA ILE A 199 -17.68 18.66 -14.37
C ILE A 199 -17.84 17.85 -15.65
N HIS A 200 -17.32 18.33 -16.76
CA HIS A 200 -17.34 17.67 -18.04
C HIS A 200 -15.92 17.56 -18.61
N ARG A 201 -15.65 16.52 -19.39
CA ARG A 201 -14.53 16.57 -20.36
C ARG A 201 -14.92 17.52 -21.49
N THR A 202 -13.95 18.14 -22.13
CA THR A 202 -14.21 18.84 -23.39
C THR A 202 -14.45 17.86 -24.54
N VAL A 203 -14.95 18.38 -25.68
CA VAL A 203 -15.02 17.61 -26.94
C VAL A 203 -13.62 17.18 -27.43
N GLY A 204 -12.55 17.78 -26.89
CA GLY A 204 -11.15 17.44 -27.14
C GLY A 204 -10.50 18.28 -28.25
N GLY A 205 -9.19 18.12 -28.41
CA GLY A 205 -8.41 18.79 -29.46
C GLY A 205 -8.32 20.31 -29.30
N GLY A 206 -8.33 20.82 -28.06
CA GLY A 206 -8.35 22.25 -27.77
C GLY A 206 -9.69 22.94 -28.06
N ASN A 207 -10.78 22.18 -28.25
CA ASN A 207 -12.12 22.76 -28.27
C ASN A 207 -12.62 22.93 -26.83
N PRO A 208 -12.88 24.16 -26.33
CA PRO A 208 -13.37 24.41 -24.97
C PRO A 208 -14.81 23.93 -24.72
N GLU A 209 -15.55 23.54 -25.77
CA GLU A 209 -16.93 23.09 -25.62
C GLU A 209 -17.02 21.84 -24.73
N PRO A 210 -17.97 21.81 -23.77
CA PRO A 210 -18.15 20.66 -22.90
C PRO A 210 -18.72 19.47 -23.68
N GLY A 211 -18.25 18.27 -23.36
CA GLY A 211 -18.82 17.02 -23.81
C GLY A 211 -20.22 16.79 -23.21
N PRO A 212 -21.03 15.89 -23.80
CA PRO A 212 -22.44 15.75 -23.45
C PRO A 212 -22.69 15.19 -22.04
N ASN A 213 -21.75 14.41 -21.52
CA ASN A 213 -21.91 13.68 -20.25
C ASN A 213 -21.04 14.27 -19.15
N PRO A 214 -21.58 14.46 -17.93
CA PRO A 214 -20.78 14.84 -16.78
C PRO A 214 -19.86 13.68 -16.36
N LEU A 215 -18.71 14.05 -15.80
CA LEU A 215 -17.87 13.18 -15.00
C LEU A 215 -18.48 13.14 -13.59
N GLY A 216 -18.94 11.98 -13.15
CA GLY A 216 -19.61 11.83 -11.85
C GLY A 216 -21.03 12.42 -11.81
N THR A 217 -21.56 12.55 -10.60
CA THR A 217 -22.90 13.08 -10.33
C THR A 217 -22.85 14.60 -10.21
N PRO A 218 -23.62 15.35 -11.02
CA PRO A 218 -23.70 16.81 -10.86
C PRO A 218 -24.20 17.22 -9.46
N ALA A 219 -23.55 18.22 -8.87
CA ALA A 219 -24.00 18.81 -7.61
C ALA A 219 -25.28 19.62 -7.86
N VAL A 220 -26.30 19.43 -7.03
CA VAL A 220 -27.59 20.15 -7.16
C VAL A 220 -27.64 21.31 -6.17
N GLY A 221 -28.01 22.49 -6.65
CA GLY A 221 -28.20 23.71 -5.87
C GLY A 221 -29.61 24.28 -6.01
N SER A 222 -29.97 25.19 -5.10
CA SER A 222 -31.17 26.03 -5.21
C SER A 222 -30.78 27.49 -5.06
N SER A 223 -31.28 28.35 -5.95
CA SER A 223 -31.06 29.79 -5.89
C SER A 223 -32.11 30.53 -5.05
N SER A 224 -33.11 29.84 -4.50
CA SER A 224 -34.17 30.45 -3.68
C SER A 224 -33.67 31.16 -2.43
N GLY A 225 -32.44 30.86 -1.97
CA GLY A 225 -31.76 31.56 -0.88
C GLY A 225 -30.68 32.53 -1.33
N PHE A 226 -30.52 32.76 -2.65
CA PHE A 226 -29.51 33.69 -3.16
C PHE A 226 -30.09 35.11 -3.14
N GLY A 227 -29.25 36.09 -2.81
CA GLY A 227 -29.61 37.50 -2.97
C GLY A 227 -29.40 37.98 -4.40
N SER A 228 -29.62 39.28 -4.62
CA SER A 228 -29.37 39.97 -5.90
C SER A 228 -27.89 40.25 -6.19
N SER A 229 -27.02 40.04 -5.21
CA SER A 229 -25.57 40.24 -5.34
C SER A 229 -24.86 38.93 -5.63
N PHE A 230 -23.84 38.98 -6.49
CA PHE A 230 -22.99 37.82 -6.76
C PHE A 230 -22.15 37.46 -5.54
N LEU A 231 -22.31 36.23 -5.05
CA LEU A 231 -21.56 35.68 -3.93
C LEU A 231 -20.93 34.35 -4.33
N TRP A 232 -19.81 34.02 -3.70
CA TRP A 232 -19.19 32.70 -3.86
C TRP A 232 -20.13 31.60 -3.33
N ARG A 233 -20.33 30.57 -4.16
CA ARG A 233 -21.13 29.37 -3.86
C ARG A 233 -20.26 28.15 -4.06
N GLU A 234 -20.29 27.24 -3.08
CA GLU A 234 -19.54 26.00 -3.07
C GLU A 234 -20.41 24.83 -3.54
N PHE A 235 -19.84 23.98 -4.37
CA PHE A 235 -20.44 22.75 -4.88
C PHE A 235 -19.47 21.62 -4.63
N THR A 236 -19.88 20.60 -3.87
CA THR A 236 -19.04 19.47 -3.51
C THR A 236 -19.35 18.24 -4.35
N PHE A 237 -18.33 17.42 -4.56
CA PHE A 237 -18.34 16.22 -5.39
C PHE A 237 -17.66 15.08 -4.65
N CYS A 238 -18.22 13.87 -4.74
CA CYS A 238 -17.63 12.68 -4.14
C CYS A 238 -17.26 11.59 -5.16
N ASP A 239 -17.76 11.70 -6.39
CA ASP A 239 -17.63 10.67 -7.43
C ASP A 239 -17.06 11.20 -8.76
N VAL A 240 -16.56 12.44 -8.79
CA VAL A 240 -15.83 13.00 -9.94
C VAL A 240 -14.40 12.48 -9.94
N VAL A 241 -14.24 11.21 -10.33
CA VAL A 241 -12.96 10.50 -10.37
C VAL A 241 -12.53 10.30 -11.82
N ILE A 242 -11.31 10.73 -12.13
CA ILE A 242 -10.75 10.72 -13.49
C ILE A 242 -9.50 9.85 -13.48
N ASN A 243 -9.59 8.69 -14.14
CA ASN A 243 -8.44 7.85 -14.43
C ASN A 243 -7.70 8.42 -15.65
N ASN A 244 -6.37 8.49 -15.57
CA ASN A 244 -5.50 9.11 -16.57
C ASN A 244 -5.97 10.54 -16.91
N PRO A 245 -5.83 11.48 -15.97
CA PRO A 245 -6.35 12.83 -16.15
C PRO A 245 -5.74 13.50 -17.38
N GLY A 246 -6.62 14.05 -18.22
CA GLY A 246 -6.22 15.02 -19.24
C GLY A 246 -6.01 16.40 -18.60
N LYS A 247 -5.74 17.39 -19.46
CA LYS A 247 -5.55 18.78 -19.00
C LYS A 247 -6.80 19.63 -19.11
N GLU A 248 -7.79 19.23 -19.90
CA GLU A 248 -8.90 20.08 -20.36
C GLU A 248 -10.23 19.60 -19.78
N TYR A 249 -10.93 20.49 -19.08
CA TYR A 249 -12.23 20.23 -18.48
C TYR A 249 -13.15 21.44 -18.63
N ALA A 250 -14.43 21.23 -18.34
CA ALA A 250 -15.40 22.32 -18.26
C ALA A 250 -16.29 22.17 -17.03
N ILE A 251 -16.56 23.28 -16.35
CA ILE A 251 -17.65 23.39 -15.37
C ILE A 251 -18.90 23.70 -16.18
N VAL A 252 -20.00 22.97 -15.97
CA VAL A 252 -21.28 23.24 -16.67
C VAL A 252 -22.37 23.46 -15.64
N VAL A 253 -23.08 24.59 -15.76
CA VAL A 253 -24.23 24.96 -14.95
C VAL A 253 -25.50 24.88 -15.79
N LYS A 254 -26.46 24.08 -15.34
CA LYS A 254 -27.75 23.87 -16.02
C LYS A 254 -28.90 24.22 -15.08
N GLY A 255 -29.85 25.03 -15.56
CA GLY A 255 -31.08 25.32 -14.84
C GLY A 255 -32.14 24.22 -15.00
N SER A 256 -33.23 24.36 -14.26
CA SER A 256 -34.41 23.50 -14.28
C SER A 256 -35.68 24.21 -14.75
N ALA A 257 -35.66 25.54 -14.84
CA ALA A 257 -36.79 26.34 -15.28
C ALA A 257 -37.14 26.00 -16.74
N ALA A 258 -38.37 25.53 -16.93
CA ALA A 258 -38.90 25.13 -18.24
C ALA A 258 -39.46 26.30 -19.06
N ASP A 259 -39.75 27.42 -18.40
CA ASP A 259 -40.22 28.63 -19.09
C ASP A 259 -39.01 29.36 -19.70
N PRO A 260 -38.97 29.60 -21.03
CA PRO A 260 -37.86 30.27 -21.69
C PRO A 260 -37.59 31.69 -21.22
N VAL A 261 -38.50 32.33 -20.48
CA VAL A 261 -38.28 33.66 -19.90
C VAL A 261 -37.94 33.65 -18.41
N THR A 262 -38.04 32.50 -17.74
CA THR A 262 -37.69 32.35 -16.33
C THR A 262 -36.34 31.66 -16.20
N TYR A 263 -35.47 32.18 -15.35
CA TYR A 263 -34.15 31.59 -15.12
C TYR A 263 -33.98 31.26 -13.63
N ASP A 264 -33.31 30.15 -13.35
CA ASP A 264 -33.10 29.70 -11.98
C ASP A 264 -32.02 30.56 -11.31
N ALA A 265 -30.89 30.81 -11.97
CA ALA A 265 -29.76 31.52 -11.39
C ALA A 265 -28.99 32.31 -12.45
N GLU A 266 -28.07 33.17 -12.00
CA GLU A 266 -27.09 33.83 -12.85
C GLU A 266 -25.67 33.54 -12.34
N VAL A 267 -24.77 33.17 -13.26
CA VAL A 267 -23.32 33.05 -13.02
C VAL A 267 -22.65 34.36 -13.40
N LEU A 268 -21.74 34.87 -12.56
CA LEU A 268 -21.00 36.10 -12.86
C LEU A 268 -20.04 35.88 -14.01
N ARG A 269 -20.21 36.68 -15.07
CA ARG A 269 -19.35 36.77 -16.24
C ARG A 269 -18.62 38.09 -16.23
N TYR A 270 -17.31 38.04 -16.41
CA TYR A 270 -16.55 39.21 -16.84
C TYR A 270 -16.56 39.30 -18.35
N LEU A 271 -16.77 40.50 -18.89
CA LEU A 271 -16.69 40.80 -20.31
C LEU A 271 -15.77 42.01 -20.52
N ASP A 272 -14.72 41.83 -21.33
CA ASP A 272 -13.88 42.95 -21.78
C ASP A 272 -13.28 42.65 -23.16
N THR A 273 -13.41 43.58 -24.10
CA THR A 273 -12.84 43.43 -25.45
C THR A 273 -11.32 43.51 -25.49
N ALA A 274 -10.70 44.04 -24.43
CA ALA A 274 -9.26 44.13 -24.26
C ALA A 274 -8.69 42.97 -23.43
N ALA A 275 -9.50 42.00 -23.02
CA ALA A 275 -9.04 40.83 -22.30
C ALA A 275 -7.97 40.05 -23.09
N PRO A 276 -6.86 39.66 -22.45
CA PRO A 276 -5.82 38.87 -23.10
C PRO A 276 -6.31 37.43 -23.32
N ALA A 277 -5.76 36.79 -24.35
CA ALA A 277 -5.91 35.35 -24.52
C ALA A 277 -5.39 34.60 -23.28
N ASN A 278 -6.13 33.59 -22.85
CA ASN A 278 -5.85 32.85 -21.62
C ASN A 278 -6.33 31.39 -21.77
N ASP A 279 -6.09 30.58 -20.73
CA ASP A 279 -6.39 29.14 -20.74
C ASP A 279 -7.76 28.79 -20.12
N VAL A 280 -8.63 29.79 -19.98
CA VAL A 280 -10.02 29.66 -19.54
C VAL A 280 -10.94 30.30 -20.58
N VAL A 281 -12.20 29.84 -20.66
CA VAL A 281 -13.17 30.41 -21.59
C VAL A 281 -14.57 30.26 -21.01
N ALA A 282 -15.27 31.37 -20.81
CA ALA A 282 -16.71 31.32 -20.57
C ALA A 282 -17.47 31.05 -21.87
N LEU A 283 -18.31 30.03 -21.83
CA LEU A 283 -19.25 29.66 -22.86
C LEU A 283 -20.67 29.74 -22.31
N TRP A 284 -21.63 30.01 -23.18
CA TRP A 284 -23.05 29.84 -22.88
C TRP A 284 -23.79 29.27 -24.08
N SER A 285 -24.86 28.56 -23.79
CA SER A 285 -25.76 28.01 -24.80
C SER A 285 -27.15 28.58 -24.57
N ILE A 286 -27.93 28.74 -25.64
CA ILE A 286 -29.37 29.07 -25.59
C ILE A 286 -30.26 27.96 -26.16
N ASN A 287 -29.69 26.79 -26.44
CA ASN A 287 -30.37 25.65 -27.07
C ASN A 287 -29.93 24.32 -26.44
N SER A 288 -29.88 24.26 -25.11
CA SER A 288 -29.60 23.04 -24.35
C SER A 288 -28.24 22.39 -24.68
N GLY A 289 -27.22 23.19 -24.96
CA GLY A 289 -25.86 22.77 -25.29
C GLY A 289 -25.64 22.40 -26.75
N GLY A 290 -26.62 22.65 -27.63
CA GLY A 290 -26.50 22.37 -29.06
C GLY A 290 -25.53 23.31 -29.79
N GLN A 291 -25.42 24.56 -29.36
CA GLN A 291 -24.47 25.55 -29.84
C GLN A 291 -23.93 26.38 -28.67
N TRP A 292 -22.63 26.68 -28.70
CA TRP A 292 -21.96 27.44 -27.65
C TRP A 292 -21.45 28.77 -28.19
N ASP A 293 -21.87 29.84 -27.53
CA ASP A 293 -21.36 31.18 -27.67
C ASP A 293 -20.34 31.48 -26.55
N PRO A 294 -19.44 32.46 -26.71
CA PRO A 294 -19.29 33.26 -27.92
C PRO A 294 -18.57 32.47 -29.02
N ASN A 295 -18.67 32.96 -30.25
CA ASN A 295 -17.91 32.39 -31.36
C ASN A 295 -16.39 32.46 -31.07
N LYS A 296 -15.62 31.61 -31.76
CA LYS A 296 -14.18 31.43 -31.53
C LYS A 296 -13.36 32.74 -31.47
N LYS A 297 -13.76 33.80 -32.18
CA LYS A 297 -13.01 35.08 -32.23
C LYS A 297 -13.20 35.94 -30.97
N GLN A 298 -14.15 35.60 -30.11
CA GLN A 298 -14.54 36.40 -28.95
C GLN A 298 -14.39 35.62 -27.64
N ARG A 299 -13.86 34.40 -27.67
CA ARG A 299 -13.71 33.52 -26.49
C ARG A 299 -12.81 34.15 -25.43
N ASP A 300 -11.73 34.80 -25.84
CA ASP A 300 -10.81 35.48 -24.92
C ASP A 300 -11.43 36.70 -24.19
N GLN A 301 -12.62 37.14 -24.59
CA GLN A 301 -13.26 38.34 -24.05
C GLN A 301 -14.19 38.06 -22.88
N SER A 302 -14.42 36.79 -22.54
CA SER A 302 -15.43 36.40 -21.55
C SER A 302 -14.98 35.22 -20.71
N ASP A 303 -14.98 35.39 -19.39
CA ASP A 303 -14.60 34.36 -18.41
C ASP A 303 -15.52 34.41 -17.17
N PHE A 304 -15.78 33.25 -16.56
CA PHE A 304 -16.50 33.14 -15.29
C PHE A 304 -15.52 33.10 -14.12
N LEU A 305 -15.92 33.62 -12.95
CA LEU A 305 -15.09 33.53 -11.76
C LEU A 305 -15.28 32.18 -11.08
N PHE A 306 -14.18 31.43 -10.94
CA PHE A 306 -14.22 30.09 -10.37
C PHE A 306 -12.96 29.72 -9.58
N ASN A 307 -13.11 28.72 -8.70
CA ASN A 307 -12.01 27.94 -8.14
C ASN A 307 -12.38 26.45 -8.19
N VAL A 308 -11.47 25.60 -8.65
CA VAL A 308 -11.62 24.14 -8.69
C VAL A 308 -10.58 23.52 -7.76
N TYR A 309 -11.03 22.71 -6.81
CA TYR A 309 -10.18 21.98 -5.88
C TYR A 309 -10.29 20.48 -6.10
N GLY A 310 -9.24 19.76 -5.72
CA GLY A 310 -9.24 18.30 -5.76
C GLY A 310 -8.00 17.68 -5.18
N VAL A 311 -7.97 16.35 -5.22
CA VAL A 311 -6.84 15.50 -4.82
C VAL A 311 -6.38 14.70 -6.01
N TYR A 312 -5.10 14.33 -6.05
CA TYR A 312 -4.56 13.44 -7.08
C TYR A 312 -3.79 12.29 -6.45
N GLU A 313 -3.72 11.17 -7.17
CA GLU A 313 -2.86 10.05 -6.83
C GLU A 313 -1.71 9.98 -7.83
N THR A 314 -0.50 9.88 -7.31
CA THR A 314 0.69 9.59 -8.11
C THR A 314 1.10 8.15 -7.89
N THR A 315 1.54 7.51 -8.98
CA THR A 315 2.12 6.18 -8.92
C THR A 315 3.62 6.31 -9.16
N GLY A 316 4.41 5.95 -8.14
CA GLY A 316 5.86 6.02 -8.16
C GLY A 316 6.48 4.66 -7.93
N THR A 317 7.72 4.50 -8.40
CA THR A 317 8.56 3.37 -8.02
C THR A 317 9.46 3.81 -6.89
N VAL A 318 9.39 3.12 -5.75
CA VAL A 318 10.27 3.37 -4.60
C VAL A 318 11.26 2.23 -4.48
N GLU A 319 12.52 2.56 -4.31
CA GLU A 319 13.56 1.58 -4.01
C GLU A 319 13.29 0.99 -2.63
N THR A 320 13.23 -0.33 -2.56
CA THR A 320 13.10 -1.08 -1.31
C THR A 320 14.35 -1.92 -1.12
N SER A 321 14.72 -2.17 0.13
CA SER A 321 15.75 -3.16 0.46
C SER A 321 15.11 -4.23 1.33
N SER A 322 15.33 -5.48 0.96
CA SER A 322 14.89 -6.64 1.75
C SER A 322 16.11 -7.46 2.11
N ASP A 323 16.26 -7.82 3.39
CA ASP A 323 17.27 -8.77 3.82
C ASP A 323 16.75 -10.19 3.67
N LEU A 324 17.39 -10.93 2.76
CA LEU A 324 17.09 -12.35 2.56
C LEU A 324 18.02 -13.19 3.43
N LEU A 325 17.46 -14.15 4.16
CA LEU A 325 18.24 -15.10 4.93
C LEU A 325 18.98 -16.04 3.97
N GLU A 326 20.32 -16.11 4.04
CA GLU A 326 21.11 -17.07 3.25
C GLU A 326 21.36 -18.36 4.03
N SER A 327 21.79 -18.22 5.29
CA SER A 327 22.04 -19.35 6.18
C SER A 327 21.81 -19.01 7.64
N VAL A 328 21.63 -20.06 8.46
CA VAL A 328 21.59 -19.97 9.92
C VAL A 328 22.64 -20.90 10.50
N GLY A 329 23.61 -20.35 11.22
CA GLY A 329 24.50 -21.10 12.09
C GLY A 329 23.76 -21.49 13.37
N ILE A 330 23.82 -22.77 13.74
CA ILE A 330 23.18 -23.33 14.94
C ILE A 330 24.27 -23.93 15.81
N ARG A 331 24.41 -23.41 17.03
CA ARG A 331 25.31 -23.97 18.05
C ARG A 331 24.51 -24.31 19.29
N VAL A 332 24.66 -25.54 19.78
CA VAL A 332 24.01 -26.03 21.00
C VAL A 332 24.99 -26.78 21.90
N VAL A 333 24.96 -26.48 23.20
CA VAL A 333 25.78 -27.13 24.24
C VAL A 333 24.85 -27.83 25.22
N VAL A 334 25.12 -29.11 25.54
CA VAL A 334 24.25 -29.95 26.38
C VAL A 334 25.02 -30.52 27.56
N GLY A 335 24.41 -30.45 28.74
CA GLY A 335 25.02 -30.90 29.99
C GLY A 335 26.21 -30.06 30.44
N SER A 336 26.68 -30.32 31.65
CA SER A 336 27.70 -29.50 32.32
C SER A 336 29.10 -29.52 31.68
N GLU A 337 29.34 -30.36 30.67
CA GLU A 337 30.61 -30.49 29.97
C GLU A 337 30.59 -29.70 28.65
N PRO A 338 31.40 -28.63 28.50
CA PRO A 338 31.41 -27.81 27.27
C PRO A 338 31.81 -28.58 26.00
N SER A 339 32.47 -29.73 26.14
CA SER A 339 32.84 -30.60 25.01
C SER A 339 31.65 -31.31 24.37
N VAL A 340 30.49 -31.34 25.04
CA VAL A 340 29.26 -31.92 24.51
C VAL A 340 28.48 -30.81 23.80
N GLN A 341 28.92 -30.51 22.57
CA GLN A 341 28.27 -29.51 21.72
C GLN A 341 28.06 -30.03 20.31
N ALA A 342 27.06 -29.48 19.62
CA ALA A 342 26.84 -29.65 18.20
C ALA A 342 26.82 -28.27 17.53
N GLU A 343 27.45 -28.18 16.38
CA GLU A 343 27.49 -26.98 15.55
C GLU A 343 27.21 -27.39 14.10
N THR A 344 26.29 -26.68 13.46
CA THR A 344 25.92 -26.91 12.07
C THR A 344 25.49 -25.61 11.42
N GLU A 345 25.50 -25.56 10.10
CA GLU A 345 25.02 -24.42 9.32
C GLU A 345 23.93 -24.89 8.35
N ALA A 346 22.77 -24.25 8.42
CA ALA A 346 21.63 -24.54 7.58
C ALA A 346 21.53 -23.51 6.46
N LEU A 347 21.80 -23.93 5.21
CA LEU A 347 21.52 -23.11 4.02
C LEU A 347 20.01 -23.09 3.75
N THR A 348 19.43 -21.92 3.51
CA THR A 348 18.02 -21.80 3.16
C THR A 348 17.86 -21.72 1.63
N LEU A 349 17.07 -22.62 1.04
CA LEU A 349 16.91 -22.66 -0.43
C LEU A 349 16.03 -21.51 -0.94
N ASN A 350 14.97 -21.19 -0.21
CA ASN A 350 14.00 -20.18 -0.65
C ASN A 350 14.40 -18.76 -0.28
N ARG A 351 15.47 -18.59 0.52
CA ARG A 351 15.99 -17.31 0.99
C ARG A 351 14.89 -16.40 1.55
N PRO A 352 14.20 -16.84 2.60
CA PRO A 352 13.07 -16.09 3.14
C PRO A 352 13.49 -14.70 3.58
N GLU A 353 12.61 -13.72 3.37
CA GLU A 353 12.78 -12.34 3.86
C GLU A 353 12.69 -12.33 5.39
N LEU A 354 13.58 -11.59 6.06
CA LEU A 354 13.53 -11.38 7.50
C LEU A 354 12.69 -10.14 7.85
N PRO A 355 11.78 -10.22 8.83
CA PRO A 355 10.95 -9.08 9.20
C PRO A 355 11.76 -8.03 10.00
N GLY A 356 11.67 -6.77 9.59
CA GLY A 356 12.17 -5.62 10.36
C GLY A 356 13.66 -5.31 10.23
N SER A 357 14.33 -5.85 9.20
CA SER A 357 15.71 -5.53 8.83
C SER A 357 15.89 -4.15 8.23
#